data_AF-A0A5A7W6E3-F1
#
_entry.id   AF-A0A5A7W6E3-F1
#
_cell.length_a   1.000
_cell.length_b   1.000
_cell.length_c   1.000
_cell.angle_alpha   90.00
_cell.angle_beta   90.00
_cell.angle_gamma   90.00
#
_symmetry.space_group_name_H-M   'P 1'
#
loop_
_entity.id
_entity.type
_entity.pdbx_description
1 polymer ?
#
loop_
_entity_poly.entity_id
_entity_poly.type
_entity_poly.pdbx_seq_one_letter_code
_entity_poly.pdbx_strand_id
1 'polypeptide(L)'
;MGVTTSCYVSGEHIAGGEIAQILVITPVFDPSAFAAEGRPYNQFFPPRFRSYPMPERLAHTVSIGLLAGLSCLLTGFVISVPVWVLFIAWASFFAAGGGLDGAARSLIMNAIGVASATATMLAIAALGHSTWAVAGCVVIGAAILVLVTKEGLMSFTPAGFFGFACVVGTVEATGTAITAPVNLSHPVVLVLGAIILGTAFGLASELLGGVLTKKTALAGADV
;
A
#
# COMPACT_ATOMS: atom_id res chain seq x y z
N MET A 1 -43.75 -0.63 -2.57
CA MET A 1 -42.46 -0.61 -3.28
C MET A 1 -42.45 0.59 -4.20
N GLY A 2 -41.63 1.60 -3.88
CA GLY A 2 -41.44 2.79 -4.69
C GLY A 2 -40.23 3.53 -4.14
N VAL A 3 -39.05 3.27 -4.69
CA VAL A 3 -37.83 4.01 -4.37
C VAL A 3 -37.78 5.17 -5.36
N THR A 4 -38.09 6.38 -4.90
CA THR A 4 -37.86 7.60 -5.68
C THR A 4 -36.39 7.98 -5.54
N THR A 5 -35.62 7.72 -6.58
CA THR A 5 -34.24 8.18 -6.73
C THR A 5 -34.24 9.67 -7.05
N SER A 6 -33.70 10.51 -6.18
CA SER A 6 -33.40 11.91 -6.52
C SER A 6 -31.89 12.10 -6.48
N CYS A 7 -31.32 12.55 -7.60
CA CYS A 7 -29.90 12.80 -7.77
C CYS A 7 -29.56 14.18 -7.20
N TYR A 8 -28.63 14.27 -6.25
CA TYR A 8 -28.06 15.53 -5.81
C TYR A 8 -26.58 15.60 -6.23
N VAL A 9 -26.24 16.59 -7.04
CA VAL A 9 -24.85 16.89 -7.42
C VAL A 9 -24.32 17.91 -6.41
N SER A 10 -23.47 17.47 -5.49
CA SER A 10 -22.73 18.40 -4.62
C SER A 10 -21.38 18.72 -5.29
N GLY A 11 -21.27 19.92 -5.84
CA GLY A 11 -20.02 20.42 -6.42
C GLY A 11 -19.21 21.19 -5.37
N GLU A 12 -18.07 20.65 -4.94
CA GLU A 12 -17.03 21.47 -4.30
C GLU A 12 -16.11 22.06 -5.37
N HIS A 13 -16.05 23.38 -5.40
CA HIS A 13 -15.22 24.15 -6.32
C HIS A 13 -13.79 24.18 -5.78
N ILE A 14 -12.92 23.32 -6.32
CA ILE A 14 -11.47 23.46 -6.18
C ILE A 14 -10.93 23.92 -7.54
N ALA A 15 -10.27 25.07 -7.54
CA ALA A 15 -9.82 25.73 -8.76
C ALA A 15 -8.77 24.90 -9.51
N GLY A 16 -9.10 24.50 -10.74
CA GLY A 16 -8.15 24.17 -11.80
C GLY A 16 -7.79 22.69 -11.95
N GLY A 17 -8.50 21.99 -12.85
CA GLY A 17 -8.02 20.75 -13.50
C GLY A 17 -8.94 19.53 -13.31
N GLU A 18 -9.61 19.13 -14.40
CA GLU A 18 -10.47 17.95 -14.66
C GLU A 18 -10.83 16.97 -13.51
N ILE A 19 -12.13 16.78 -13.35
CA ILE A 19 -12.80 16.01 -12.28
C ILE A 19 -13.13 14.58 -12.76
N ALA A 20 -12.63 13.58 -12.04
CA ALA A 20 -13.21 12.24 -12.05
C ALA A 20 -14.54 12.24 -11.27
N GLN A 21 -15.66 12.03 -11.96
CA GLN A 21 -16.99 11.93 -11.37
C GLN A 21 -17.11 10.64 -10.54
N ILE A 22 -16.99 10.73 -9.22
CA ILE A 22 -17.33 9.64 -8.30
C ILE A 22 -18.81 9.77 -7.91
N LEU A 23 -19.63 8.85 -8.44
CA LEU A 23 -21.04 8.68 -8.07
C LEU A 23 -21.11 8.02 -6.69
N VAL A 24 -21.24 8.82 -5.63
CA VAL A 24 -21.53 8.30 -4.29
C VAL A 24 -23.04 8.15 -4.14
N ILE A 25 -23.54 6.92 -4.22
CA ILE A 25 -24.94 6.60 -3.90
C ILE A 25 -25.04 6.46 -2.38
N THR A 26 -25.46 7.51 -1.68
CA THR A 26 -25.94 7.39 -0.30
C THR A 26 -27.47 7.35 -0.28
N PRO A 27 -28.11 6.44 0.48
CA PRO A 27 -29.54 6.50 0.68
C PRO A 27 -29.87 7.69 1.58
N VAL A 28 -30.67 8.63 1.06
CA VAL A 28 -31.29 9.70 1.86
C VAL A 28 -32.43 9.09 2.68
N PHE A 29 -32.32 9.21 3.99
CA PHE A 29 -33.36 8.80 4.93
C PHE A 29 -34.51 9.82 4.87
N ASP A 30 -35.69 9.41 4.39
CA ASP A 30 -36.90 10.22 4.40
C ASP A 30 -37.73 9.93 5.67
N PRO A 31 -37.70 10.80 6.69
CA PRO A 31 -38.42 10.58 7.93
C PRO A 31 -39.95 10.73 7.78
N SER A 32 -40.45 11.28 6.68
CA SER A 32 -41.90 11.52 6.50
C SER A 32 -42.67 10.25 6.12
N ALA A 33 -42.00 9.24 5.56
CA ALA A 33 -42.59 7.94 5.24
C ALA A 33 -42.99 7.12 6.49
N PHE A 34 -42.46 7.46 7.67
CA PHE A 34 -42.72 6.74 8.93
C PHE A 34 -43.99 7.20 9.67
N ALA A 35 -44.49 8.40 9.38
CA ALA A 35 -45.59 8.99 10.14
C ALA A 35 -46.98 8.43 9.78
N ALA A 36 -47.10 7.69 8.67
CA ALA A 36 -48.40 7.30 8.11
C ALA A 36 -48.95 5.95 8.61
N GLU A 37 -48.17 5.11 9.32
CA GLU A 37 -48.57 3.70 9.56
C GLU A 37 -48.97 3.34 11.00
N GLY A 38 -49.02 4.28 11.95
CA GLY A 38 -49.67 4.06 13.26
C GLY A 38 -49.21 2.85 14.07
N ARG A 39 -48.02 2.29 13.79
CA ARG A 39 -47.53 1.08 14.46
C ARG A 39 -46.88 1.41 15.81
N PRO A 40 -47.13 0.62 16.86
CA PRO A 40 -46.60 0.89 18.19
C PRO A 40 -45.06 0.83 18.20
N TYR A 41 -44.47 1.81 18.88
CA TYR A 41 -43.03 2.17 18.88
C TYR A 41 -42.07 1.07 19.35
N ASN A 42 -42.60 0.00 19.92
CA ASN A 42 -41.87 -1.08 20.58
C ASN A 42 -41.55 -2.28 19.67
N GLN A 43 -42.03 -2.30 18.42
CA GLN A 43 -41.68 -3.36 17.46
C GLN A 43 -40.56 -2.96 16.48
N PHE A 44 -40.17 -1.68 16.43
CA PHE A 44 -39.15 -1.21 15.48
C PHE A 44 -37.74 -1.17 16.07
N PHE A 45 -37.59 -1.32 17.38
CA PHE A 45 -36.30 -1.45 18.01
C PHE A 45 -36.01 -2.93 18.28
N PRO A 46 -35.04 -3.55 17.57
CA PRO A 46 -34.62 -4.90 17.91
C PRO A 46 -34.05 -4.91 19.34
N PRO A 47 -34.33 -5.97 20.13
CA PRO A 47 -33.73 -6.12 21.44
C PRO A 47 -32.23 -6.36 21.32
N ARG A 48 -31.50 -5.67 22.20
CA ARG A 48 -30.08 -5.79 22.55
C ARG A 48 -29.10 -5.07 21.64
N PHE A 49 -28.26 -4.26 22.29
CA PHE A 49 -26.90 -3.91 21.89
C PHE A 49 -26.14 -5.17 21.48
N ARG A 50 -26.31 -5.59 20.22
CA ARG A 50 -25.42 -6.55 19.61
C ARG A 50 -24.12 -5.79 19.40
N SER A 51 -23.10 -6.13 20.17
CA SER A 51 -21.71 -5.74 19.89
C SER A 51 -21.50 -5.99 18.40
N TYR A 52 -21.44 -4.93 17.59
CA TYR A 52 -21.12 -5.10 16.19
C TYR A 52 -19.68 -5.60 16.18
N PRO A 53 -19.39 -6.83 15.71
CA PRO A 53 -18.01 -7.20 15.47
C PRO A 53 -17.45 -6.12 14.55
N MET A 54 -16.35 -5.48 14.97
CA MET A 54 -15.69 -4.48 14.14
C MET A 54 -15.53 -5.08 12.74
N PRO A 55 -16.06 -4.43 11.70
CA PRO A 55 -15.89 -4.94 10.35
C PRO A 55 -14.40 -5.13 10.11
N GLU A 56 -14.03 -6.29 9.57
CA GLU A 56 -12.65 -6.73 9.33
C GLU A 56 -11.77 -5.62 8.72
N ARG A 57 -12.36 -4.81 7.83
CA ARG A 57 -11.75 -3.62 7.22
C ARG A 57 -11.28 -2.57 8.23
N LEU A 58 -12.06 -2.30 9.29
CA LEU A 58 -11.67 -1.36 10.35
C LEU A 58 -10.54 -1.91 11.21
N ALA A 59 -10.55 -3.22 11.52
CA ALA A 59 -9.48 -3.85 12.28
C ALA A 59 -8.13 -3.75 11.54
N HIS A 60 -8.12 -4.02 10.24
CA HIS A 60 -6.93 -3.84 9.41
C HIS A 60 -6.51 -2.38 9.25
N THR A 61 -7.47 -1.46 9.11
CA THR A 61 -7.16 -0.01 8.99
C THR A 61 -6.49 0.52 10.25
N VAL A 62 -7.00 0.15 11.43
CA VAL A 62 -6.41 0.56 12.72
C VAL A 62 -5.01 -0.04 12.89
N SER A 63 -4.83 -1.33 12.54
CA SER A 63 -3.52 -1.98 12.60
C SER A 63 -2.50 -1.29 11.69
N ILE A 64 -2.84 -1.08 10.42
CA ILE A 64 -1.96 -0.45 9.43
C ILE A 64 -1.65 1.00 9.83
N GLY A 65 -2.64 1.76 10.30
CA GLY A 65 -2.44 3.14 10.74
C GLY A 65 -1.49 3.28 11.93
N LEU A 66 -1.64 2.44 12.95
CA LEU A 66 -0.75 2.42 14.12
C LEU A 66 0.68 2.00 13.74
N LEU A 67 0.82 0.96 12.93
CA LEU A 67 2.12 0.48 12.48
C LEU A 67 2.82 1.48 11.56
N ALA A 68 2.08 2.24 10.75
CA ALA A 68 2.63 3.30 9.91
C ALA A 68 3.19 4.47 10.73
N GLY A 69 2.49 4.88 11.79
CA GLY A 69 3.02 5.88 12.73
C GLY A 69 4.28 5.38 13.43
N LEU A 70 4.25 4.13 13.91
CA LEU A 70 5.40 3.51 14.57
C LEU A 70 6.59 3.32 13.63
N SER A 71 6.36 2.93 12.37
CA SER A 71 7.43 2.76 11.38
C SER A 71 8.14 4.09 11.12
N CYS A 72 7.39 5.19 10.98
CA CYS A 72 7.97 6.53 10.83
C CYS A 72 8.85 6.92 12.01
N LEU A 73 8.40 6.68 13.25
CA LEU A 73 9.19 6.95 14.46
C LEU A 73 10.45 6.07 14.50
N LEU A 74 10.31 4.78 14.19
CA LEU A 74 11.44 3.85 14.17
C LEU A 74 12.49 4.27 13.13
N THR A 75 12.08 4.65 11.93
CA THR A 75 13.00 5.11 10.89
C THR A 75 13.56 6.52 11.15
N GLY A 76 12.82 7.35 11.89
CA GLY A 76 13.27 8.70 12.26
C GLY A 76 14.29 8.71 13.39
N PHE A 77 14.22 7.76 14.32
CA PHE A 77 15.03 7.78 15.55
C PHE A 77 16.02 6.62 15.70
N VAL A 78 15.76 5.46 15.08
CA VAL A 78 16.52 4.23 15.38
C VAL A 78 17.23 3.67 14.16
N ILE A 79 16.57 3.64 13.00
CA ILE A 79 17.12 3.04 11.77
C ILE A 79 17.05 4.05 10.62
N SER A 80 18.20 4.59 10.18
CA SER A 80 18.26 5.51 9.04
C SER A 80 18.06 4.80 7.69
N VAL A 81 16.87 4.26 7.46
CA VAL A 81 16.43 3.73 6.17
C VAL A 81 15.33 4.61 5.56
N PRO A 82 15.22 4.68 4.23
CA PRO A 82 14.21 5.52 3.59
C PRO A 82 12.79 5.01 3.93
N VAL A 83 12.06 5.79 4.74
CA VAL A 83 10.70 5.44 5.18
C VAL A 83 9.73 5.22 4.01
N TRP A 84 9.91 5.98 2.93
CA TRP A 84 9.09 5.87 1.73
C TRP A 84 9.30 4.53 1.01
N VAL A 85 10.53 4.03 0.96
CA VAL A 85 10.85 2.72 0.38
C VAL A 85 10.24 1.60 1.24
N LEU A 86 10.24 1.76 2.56
CA LEU A 86 9.58 0.85 3.48
C LEU A 86 8.08 0.77 3.20
N PHE A 87 7.40 1.91 3.01
CA PHE A 87 5.96 1.92 2.66
C PHE A 87 5.66 1.28 1.31
N ILE A 88 6.50 1.54 0.30
CA ILE A 88 6.34 0.92 -1.02
C ILE A 88 6.50 -0.60 -0.92
N ALA A 89 7.51 -1.08 -0.19
CA ALA A 89 7.72 -2.51 0.03
C ALA A 89 6.54 -3.15 0.80
N TRP A 90 6.04 -2.47 1.83
CA TRP A 90 4.88 -2.91 2.59
C TRP A 90 3.59 -2.95 1.72
N ALA A 91 3.35 -1.94 0.89
CA ALA A 91 2.23 -1.94 -0.05
C ALA A 91 2.37 -3.06 -1.10
N SER A 92 3.59 -3.29 -1.60
CA SER A 92 3.85 -4.34 -2.58
C SER A 92 3.61 -5.75 -2.02
N PHE A 93 3.86 -5.96 -0.72
CA PHE A 93 3.49 -7.19 -0.02
C PHE A 93 1.98 -7.45 -0.03
N PHE A 94 1.17 -6.45 0.32
CA PHE A 94 -0.28 -6.59 0.28
C PHE A 94 -0.80 -6.76 -1.15
N ALA A 95 -0.22 -6.04 -2.11
CA ALA A 95 -0.57 -6.16 -3.52
C ALA A 95 -0.20 -7.54 -4.12
N ALA A 96 0.82 -8.21 -3.58
CA ALA A 96 1.18 -9.58 -3.94
C ALA A 96 0.24 -10.65 -3.36
N GLY A 97 -0.72 -10.26 -2.50
CA GLY A 97 -1.73 -11.15 -1.92
C GLY A 97 -1.56 -11.46 -0.43
N GLY A 98 -0.55 -10.88 0.24
CA GLY A 98 -0.29 -11.13 1.67
C GLY A 98 0.23 -12.55 1.97
N GLY A 99 0.41 -12.86 3.26
CA GLY A 99 0.93 -14.13 3.74
C GLY A 99 2.40 -14.41 3.38
N LEU A 100 2.88 -15.61 3.72
CA LEU A 100 4.30 -15.97 3.48
C LEU A 100 4.63 -16.08 1.99
N ASP A 101 3.70 -16.56 1.16
CA ASP A 101 3.90 -16.66 -0.29
C ASP A 101 3.93 -15.27 -0.95
N GLY A 102 3.02 -14.37 -0.58
CA GLY A 102 3.03 -12.98 -1.03
C GLY A 102 4.27 -12.21 -0.57
N ALA A 103 4.78 -12.47 0.64
CA ALA A 103 6.05 -11.93 1.12
C ALA A 103 7.23 -12.40 0.26
N ALA A 104 7.33 -13.70 -0.02
CA ALA A 104 8.40 -14.22 -0.86
C ALA A 104 8.34 -13.65 -2.28
N ARG A 105 7.13 -13.62 -2.88
CA ARG A 105 6.90 -13.05 -4.22
C ARG A 105 7.29 -11.58 -4.31
N SER A 106 6.81 -10.78 -3.36
CA SER A 106 7.10 -9.36 -3.29
C SER A 106 8.59 -9.11 -3.08
N LEU A 107 9.22 -9.80 -2.12
CA LEU A 107 10.63 -9.61 -1.79
C LEU A 107 11.55 -9.97 -2.96
N ILE A 108 11.30 -11.12 -3.61
CA ILE A 108 12.10 -11.59 -4.74
C ILE A 108 11.97 -10.63 -5.93
N MET A 109 10.74 -10.21 -6.29
CA MET A 109 10.58 -9.29 -7.42
C MET A 109 11.11 -7.90 -7.11
N ASN A 110 10.95 -7.38 -5.89
CA ASN A 110 11.59 -6.13 -5.48
C ASN A 110 13.13 -6.23 -5.59
N ALA A 111 13.74 -7.35 -5.17
CA ALA A 111 15.17 -7.56 -5.28
C ALA A 111 15.65 -7.61 -6.74
N ILE A 112 14.89 -8.24 -7.64
CA ILE A 112 15.16 -8.22 -9.10
C ILE A 112 15.05 -6.78 -9.64
N GLY A 113 14.05 -6.01 -9.19
CA GLY A 113 13.91 -4.58 -9.44
C GLY A 113 15.15 -3.79 -9.06
N VAL A 114 15.65 -4.01 -7.84
CA VAL A 114 16.87 -3.39 -7.31
C VAL A 114 18.09 -3.75 -8.16
N ALA A 115 18.25 -5.01 -8.55
CA ALA A 115 19.36 -5.45 -9.40
C ALA A 115 19.31 -4.78 -10.79
N SER A 116 18.13 -4.73 -11.42
CA SER A 116 17.93 -4.06 -12.71
C SER A 116 18.23 -2.56 -12.63
N ALA A 117 17.74 -1.87 -11.58
CA ALA A 117 18.03 -0.45 -11.38
C ALA A 117 19.52 -0.19 -11.13
N THR A 118 20.19 -1.05 -10.36
CA THR A 118 21.63 -0.94 -10.11
C THR A 118 22.41 -1.05 -11.42
N ALA A 119 22.09 -2.04 -12.26
CA ALA A 119 22.70 -2.19 -13.58
C ALA A 119 22.42 -0.99 -14.50
N THR A 120 21.19 -0.48 -14.48
CA THR A 120 20.77 0.68 -15.27
C THR A 120 21.52 1.94 -14.85
N MET A 121 21.62 2.21 -13.56
CA MET A 121 22.35 3.36 -13.01
C MET A 121 23.85 3.26 -13.28
N LEU A 122 24.44 2.06 -13.23
CA LEU A 122 25.84 1.86 -13.62
C LEU A 122 26.06 2.15 -15.10
N ALA A 123 25.14 1.73 -15.97
CA ALA A 123 25.20 2.04 -17.40
C ALA A 123 25.07 3.56 -17.66
N ILE A 124 24.16 4.24 -16.97
CA ILE A 124 23.99 5.70 -17.08
C ILE A 124 25.24 6.45 -16.60
N ALA A 125 25.84 5.99 -15.50
CA ALA A 125 27.09 6.55 -14.99
C ALA A 125 28.23 6.42 -16.01
N ALA A 126 28.31 5.28 -16.71
CA ALA A 126 29.31 5.06 -17.77
C ALA A 126 29.04 5.91 -19.03
N LEU A 127 27.79 6.24 -19.33
CA LEU A 127 27.37 7.01 -20.51
C LEU A 127 27.29 8.53 -20.26
N GLY A 128 27.69 9.01 -19.09
CA GLY A 128 27.84 10.45 -18.81
C GLY A 128 26.54 11.19 -18.49
N HIS A 129 25.50 10.51 -17.98
CA HIS A 129 24.26 11.13 -17.45
C HIS A 129 23.46 12.00 -18.44
N SER A 130 23.61 11.81 -19.75
CA SER A 130 22.77 12.53 -20.71
C SER A 130 21.31 12.07 -20.63
N THR A 131 20.35 12.98 -20.82
CA THR A 131 18.91 12.66 -20.75
C THR A 131 18.51 11.53 -21.70
N TRP A 132 19.13 11.48 -22.89
CA TRP A 132 18.93 10.41 -23.87
C TRP A 132 19.52 9.07 -23.40
N ALA A 133 20.68 9.08 -22.75
CA ALA A 133 21.26 7.87 -22.16
C ALA A 133 20.39 7.34 -21.01
N VAL A 134 19.86 8.23 -20.16
CA VAL A 134 18.92 7.84 -19.09
C VAL A 134 17.67 7.19 -19.68
N ALA A 135 17.03 7.83 -20.67
CA ALA A 135 15.84 7.29 -21.32
C ALA A 135 16.11 5.91 -21.95
N GLY A 136 17.22 5.75 -22.68
CA GLY A 136 17.60 4.49 -23.31
C GLY A 136 17.87 3.38 -22.30
N CYS A 137 18.65 3.65 -21.26
CA CYS A 137 18.96 2.67 -20.23
C CYS A 137 17.73 2.27 -19.42
N VAL A 138 16.84 3.20 -19.10
CA VAL A 138 15.58 2.90 -18.37
C VAL A 138 14.65 2.03 -19.20
N VAL A 139 14.53 2.27 -20.52
CA VAL A 139 13.75 1.41 -21.41
C VAL A 139 14.30 -0.02 -21.39
N ILE A 140 15.62 -0.19 -21.46
CA ILE A 140 16.26 -1.51 -21.40
C ILE A 140 16.04 -2.16 -20.03
N GLY A 141 16.24 -1.42 -18.94
CA GLY A 141 16.01 -1.92 -17.57
C GLY A 141 14.57 -2.36 -17.33
N ALA A 142 13.59 -1.60 -17.83
CA ALA A 142 12.18 -1.95 -17.79
C ALA A 142 11.85 -3.18 -18.66
N ALA A 143 12.42 -3.27 -19.85
CA ALA A 143 12.25 -4.43 -20.73
C ALA A 143 12.78 -5.71 -20.06
N ILE A 144 13.95 -5.65 -19.40
CA ILE A 144 14.52 -6.77 -18.65
C ILE A 144 13.57 -7.23 -17.53
N LEU A 145 12.96 -6.31 -16.79
CA LEU A 145 12.02 -6.67 -15.72
C LEU A 145 10.80 -7.44 -16.25
N VAL A 146 10.26 -7.02 -17.40
CA VAL A 146 9.16 -7.72 -18.04
C VAL A 146 9.60 -9.12 -18.51
N LEU A 147 10.78 -9.23 -19.13
CA LEU A 147 11.32 -10.52 -19.62
C LEU A 147 11.65 -11.52 -18.50
N VAL A 148 12.06 -11.04 -17.32
CA VAL A 148 12.37 -11.88 -16.17
C VAL A 148 11.09 -12.43 -15.50
N THR A 149 9.93 -11.84 -15.80
CA THR A 149 8.65 -12.30 -15.26
C THR A 149 8.37 -13.73 -15.73
N LYS A 150 8.25 -14.65 -14.76
CA LYS A 150 7.93 -16.06 -14.99
C LYS A 150 6.79 -16.49 -14.08
N GLU A 151 6.12 -17.58 -14.43
CA GLU A 151 5.07 -18.16 -13.60
C GLU A 151 5.58 -18.52 -12.19
N GLY A 152 4.72 -18.40 -11.18
CA GLY A 152 5.06 -18.70 -9.77
C GLY A 152 5.58 -17.50 -8.98
N LEU A 153 6.74 -17.65 -8.31
CA LEU A 153 7.29 -16.64 -7.38
C LEU A 153 7.61 -15.29 -8.05
N MET A 154 7.79 -15.28 -9.37
CA MET A 154 8.12 -14.09 -10.18
C MET A 154 6.92 -13.51 -10.93
N SER A 155 5.69 -13.91 -10.59
CA SER A 155 4.48 -13.50 -11.33
C SER A 155 3.99 -12.08 -11.02
N PHE A 156 4.57 -11.41 -10.02
CA PHE A 156 4.18 -10.05 -9.62
C PHE A 156 5.16 -9.00 -10.15
N THR A 157 5.12 -8.75 -11.46
CA THR A 157 5.95 -7.74 -12.15
C THR A 157 5.88 -6.34 -11.52
N PRO A 158 4.73 -5.84 -11.00
CA PRO A 158 4.68 -4.51 -10.39
C PRO A 158 5.69 -4.32 -9.24
N ALA A 159 6.00 -5.37 -8.46
CA ALA A 159 7.04 -5.30 -7.42
C ALA A 159 8.44 -5.05 -7.98
N GLY A 160 8.75 -5.55 -9.19
CA GLY A 160 10.02 -5.24 -9.86
C GLY A 160 10.15 -3.75 -10.17
N PHE A 161 9.08 -3.11 -10.65
CA PHE A 161 9.07 -1.68 -10.90
C PHE A 161 9.14 -0.84 -9.63
N PHE A 162 8.51 -1.30 -8.54
CA PHE A 162 8.63 -0.66 -7.23
C PHE A 162 10.07 -0.70 -6.72
N GLY A 163 10.71 -1.87 -6.73
CA GLY A 163 12.12 -2.00 -6.36
C GLY A 163 13.05 -1.15 -7.24
N PHE A 164 12.77 -1.08 -8.54
CA PHE A 164 13.53 -0.23 -9.46
C PHE A 164 13.42 1.25 -9.08
N ALA A 165 12.19 1.74 -8.90
CA ALA A 165 11.92 3.13 -8.54
C ALA A 165 12.53 3.51 -7.18
N CYS A 166 12.54 2.59 -6.22
CA CYS A 166 13.14 2.81 -4.91
C CYS A 166 14.66 3.06 -4.99
N VAL A 167 15.39 2.36 -5.85
CA VAL A 167 16.83 2.59 -6.04
C VAL A 167 17.09 3.94 -6.68
N VAL A 168 16.42 4.25 -7.79
CA VAL A 168 16.60 5.52 -8.50
C VAL A 168 16.23 6.69 -7.60
N GLY A 169 15.08 6.61 -6.93
CA GLY A 169 14.64 7.63 -5.98
C GLY A 169 15.59 7.82 -4.79
N THR A 170 16.21 6.74 -4.29
CA THR A 170 17.17 6.84 -3.18
C THR A 170 18.50 7.44 -3.62
N VAL A 171 18.97 7.12 -4.84
CA VAL A 171 20.17 7.74 -5.43
C VAL A 171 19.95 9.26 -5.57
N GLU A 172 18.81 9.67 -6.13
CA GLU A 172 18.45 11.08 -6.28
C GLU A 172 18.27 11.79 -4.93
N ALA A 173 17.58 11.16 -3.96
CA ALA A 173 17.34 11.75 -2.65
C ALA A 173 18.60 11.88 -1.78
N THR A 174 19.55 10.95 -1.92
CA THR A 174 20.80 10.94 -1.14
C THR A 174 21.93 11.71 -1.84
N GLY A 175 21.84 11.89 -3.16
CA GLY A 175 22.92 12.46 -3.98
C GLY A 175 24.16 11.55 -4.08
N THR A 176 24.07 10.30 -3.63
CA THR A 176 25.17 9.34 -3.63
C THR A 176 25.16 8.54 -4.92
N ALA A 177 26.22 8.68 -5.73
CA ALA A 177 26.37 7.90 -6.95
C ALA A 177 26.42 6.40 -6.66
N ILE A 178 25.85 5.59 -7.57
CA ILE A 178 25.84 4.12 -7.44
C ILE A 178 27.25 3.50 -7.53
N THR A 179 28.23 4.26 -7.99
CA THR A 179 29.64 3.87 -8.08
C THR A 179 30.41 4.15 -6.79
N ALA A 180 29.76 4.73 -5.77
CA ALA A 180 30.39 4.97 -4.47
C ALA A 180 30.76 3.63 -3.79
N PRO A 181 31.78 3.63 -2.90
CA PRO A 181 32.15 2.44 -2.16
C PRO A 181 30.95 1.84 -1.41
N VAL A 182 30.80 0.52 -1.49
CA VAL A 182 29.71 -0.20 -0.80
C VAL A 182 29.92 -0.09 0.71
N ASN A 183 29.10 0.72 1.36
CA ASN A 183 29.06 0.91 2.80
C ASN A 183 27.59 0.84 3.30
N LEU A 184 27.37 0.95 4.61
CA LEU A 184 26.02 0.91 5.21
C LEU A 184 25.10 2.05 4.72
N SER A 185 25.67 3.15 4.23
CA SER A 185 24.95 4.29 3.66
C SER A 185 24.77 4.19 2.13
N HIS A 186 25.18 3.07 1.53
CA HIS A 186 25.07 2.87 0.09
C HIS A 186 23.59 2.76 -0.30
N PRO A 187 23.12 3.46 -1.35
CA PRO A 187 21.70 3.53 -1.70
C PRO A 187 21.07 2.15 -1.90
N VAL A 188 21.79 1.22 -2.50
CA VAL A 188 21.31 -0.18 -2.69
C VAL A 188 21.12 -0.90 -1.35
N VAL A 189 22.03 -0.71 -0.38
CA VAL A 189 21.96 -1.36 0.93
C VAL A 189 20.79 -0.79 1.74
N LEU A 190 20.62 0.54 1.70
CA LEU A 190 19.50 1.24 2.32
C LEU A 190 18.15 0.76 1.76
N VAL A 191 18.05 0.61 0.43
CA VAL A 191 16.84 0.14 -0.24
C VAL A 191 16.55 -1.32 0.10
N LEU A 192 17.54 -2.21 0.05
CA LEU A 192 17.35 -3.61 0.43
C LEU A 192 16.93 -3.75 1.90
N GLY A 193 17.56 -3.00 2.80
CA GLY A 193 17.18 -2.96 4.21
C GLY A 193 15.75 -2.48 4.41
N ALA A 194 15.36 -1.41 3.71
CA ALA A 194 13.99 -0.89 3.74
C ALA A 194 12.96 -1.88 3.16
N ILE A 195 13.30 -2.61 2.10
CA ILE A 195 12.42 -3.62 1.50
C ILE A 195 12.19 -4.79 2.46
N ILE A 196 13.26 -5.30 3.08
CA ILE A 196 13.16 -6.38 4.06
C ILE A 196 12.32 -5.92 5.26
N LEU A 197 12.60 -4.72 5.77
CA LEU A 197 11.87 -4.17 6.91
C LEU A 197 10.40 -3.93 6.55
N GLY A 198 10.10 -3.34 5.39
CA GLY A 198 8.72 -3.12 4.93
C GLY A 198 7.94 -4.41 4.72
N THR A 199 8.58 -5.47 4.22
CA THR A 199 7.96 -6.80 4.10
C THR A 199 7.67 -7.40 5.47
N ALA A 200 8.58 -7.23 6.44
CA ALA A 200 8.38 -7.68 7.82
C ALA A 200 7.25 -6.93 8.52
N PHE A 201 7.17 -5.60 8.34
CA PHE A 201 6.05 -4.78 8.81
C PHE A 201 4.72 -5.20 8.15
N GLY A 202 4.76 -5.60 6.87
CA GLY A 202 3.64 -6.24 6.17
C GLY A 202 3.09 -7.46 6.89
N LEU A 203 3.96 -8.44 7.11
CA LEU A 203 3.60 -9.66 7.84
C LEU A 203 3.10 -9.36 9.26
N ALA A 204 3.79 -8.47 9.99
CA ALA A 204 3.38 -8.08 11.34
C ALA A 204 1.98 -7.44 11.35
N SER A 205 1.66 -6.60 10.37
CA SER A 205 0.37 -5.91 10.26
C SER A 205 -0.77 -6.86 9.92
N GLU A 206 -0.52 -7.86 9.07
CA GLU A 206 -1.48 -8.91 8.76
C GLU A 206 -1.76 -9.78 9.99
N LEU A 207 -0.71 -10.18 10.72
CA LEU A 207 -0.83 -10.96 11.95
C LEU A 207 -1.62 -10.21 13.03
N LEU A 208 -1.32 -8.92 13.23
CA LEU A 208 -2.01 -8.09 14.21
C LEU A 208 -3.49 -7.87 13.84
N GLY A 209 -3.78 -7.60 12.57
CA GLY A 209 -5.16 -7.52 12.08
C GLY A 209 -5.95 -8.82 12.26
N GLY A 210 -5.31 -9.97 12.01
CA GLY A 210 -5.91 -11.28 12.23
C GLY A 210 -6.22 -11.58 13.70
N VAL A 211 -5.32 -11.20 14.62
CA VAL A 211 -5.53 -11.37 16.07
C VAL A 211 -6.67 -10.48 16.57
N LEU A 212 -6.73 -9.22 16.13
CA LEU A 212 -7.82 -8.30 16.49
C LEU A 212 -9.17 -8.82 16.03
N THR A 213 -9.24 -9.34 14.79
CA THR A 213 -10.47 -9.92 14.24
C THR A 213 -10.93 -11.15 15.02
N LYS A 214 -10.01 -12.05 15.41
CA LYS A 214 -10.32 -13.23 16.24
C LYS A 214 -10.77 -12.86 17.65
N LYS A 215 -10.13 -11.88 18.29
CA LYS A 215 -10.50 -11.40 19.62
C LYS A 215 -11.91 -10.81 19.64
N THR A 216 -12.28 -10.06 18.60
CA THR A 216 -13.61 -9.50 18.44
C THR A 216 -14.68 -10.57 18.19
N ALA A 217 -14.36 -11.64 17.46
CA ALA A 217 -15.28 -12.76 17.25
C ALA A 217 -15.55 -13.56 18.53
N LEU A 218 -14.52 -13.84 19.34
CA LEU A 218 -14.65 -14.53 20.62
C LEU A 218 -15.43 -13.70 21.65
N ALA A 219 -15.19 -12.39 21.72
CA ALA A 219 -15.95 -11.49 22.59
C ALA A 219 -17.45 -11.39 22.24
N GLY A 220 -17.85 -11.77 21.02
CA GLY A 220 -19.24 -11.85 20.60
C GLY A 220 -19.90 -13.22 20.85
N ALA A 221 -19.12 -14.25 21.20
CA ALA A 221 -19.60 -15.62 21.44
C ALA A 221 -19.84 -15.92 22.94
N ASP A 222 -19.27 -15.13 23.84
CA ASP A 222 -19.43 -15.25 25.30
C ASP A 222 -20.66 -14.49 25.87
N VAL A 223 -21.67 -14.18 25.03
CA VAL A 223 -22.93 -13.47 25.40
C VAL A 223 -24.15 -14.22 24.87
#